data_AF-A0A7X9FIR5-F1
#
_entry.id   AF-A0A7X9FIR5-F1
#
_cell.length_a   1.000
_cell.length_b   1.000
_cell.length_c   1.000
_cell.angle_alpha   90.00
_cell.angle_beta   90.00
_cell.angle_gamma   90.00
#
_symmetry.space_group_name_H-M   'P 1'
#
loop_
_entity.id
_entity.type
_entity.pdbx_description
1 polymer ?
#
loop_
_entity_poly.entity_id
_entity_poly.type
_entity_poly.pdbx_seq_one_letter_code
_entity_poly.pdbx_strand_id
1 'polypeptide(L)'
;EGDRQACKVIKGSRWLLLRSKRNIESQDDRIRLYDLLEANRNLMKVYVLKEDMKQLWDFRYPKAAKRFWKDWYRRAMQSGIEPLRRFAKRLKPTYQASWPTAAIGCTPVSWKGSTTRSR
;
A
#
# COMPACT_ATOMS: atom_id res chain seq x y z
N GLU A 1 -5.82 -15.68 25.21
CA GLU A 1 -4.34 -15.82 25.24
C GLU A 1 -3.56 -15.13 24.10
N GLY A 2 -3.84 -15.36 22.82
CA GLY A 2 -2.94 -14.93 21.72
C GLY A 2 -2.64 -13.43 21.60
N ASP A 3 -3.59 -12.56 21.96
CA ASP A 3 -3.48 -11.11 21.71
C ASP A 3 -2.49 -10.40 22.67
N ARG A 4 -2.32 -10.91 23.89
CA ARG A 4 -1.34 -10.38 24.87
C ARG A 4 0.10 -10.72 24.48
N GLN A 5 0.33 -11.91 23.94
CA GLN A 5 1.64 -12.31 23.41
C GLN A 5 2.01 -11.47 22.18
N ALA A 6 1.05 -11.23 21.28
CA ALA A 6 1.26 -10.36 20.12
C ALA A 6 1.63 -8.93 20.55
N CYS A 7 0.94 -8.35 21.54
CA CYS A 7 1.27 -7.04 22.10
C CYS A 7 2.64 -6.98 22.78
N LYS A 8 3.06 -8.05 23.48
CA LYS A 8 4.41 -8.15 24.08
C LYS A 8 5.49 -8.21 23.01
N VAL A 9 5.28 -8.98 21.95
CA VAL A 9 6.19 -9.06 20.80
C VAL A 9 6.34 -7.67 20.18
N ILE A 10 5.24 -6.97 19.88
CA ILE A 10 5.26 -5.62 19.30
C ILE A 10 6.05 -4.62 20.17
N LYS A 11 5.91 -4.66 21.50
CA LYS A 11 6.68 -3.78 22.40
C LYS A 11 8.18 -4.10 22.39
N GLY A 12 8.58 -5.37 22.35
CA GLY A 12 9.99 -5.77 22.22
C GLY A 12 10.59 -5.43 20.86
N SER A 13 9.80 -5.60 19.79
CA SER A 13 10.16 -5.27 18.41
C SER A 13 10.46 -3.77 18.23
N ARG A 14 9.71 -2.89 18.91
CA ARG A 14 9.93 -1.44 18.84
C ARG A 14 11.31 -1.04 19.35
N TRP A 15 11.76 -1.63 20.47
CA TRP A 15 13.10 -1.38 21.02
C TRP A 15 14.21 -1.93 20.11
N LEU A 16 14.00 -3.10 19.49
CA LEU A 16 14.94 -3.67 18.51
C LEU A 16 15.04 -2.83 17.22
N LEU A 17 13.96 -2.20 16.77
CA LEU A 17 13.97 -1.29 15.61
C LEU A 17 14.63 0.06 15.89
N LEU A 18 14.46 0.59 17.11
CA LEU A 18 15.06 1.86 17.53
C LEU A 18 16.56 1.74 17.84
N ARG A 19 17.02 0.54 18.20
CA ARG A 19 18.44 0.24 18.37
C ARG A 19 19.10 0.13 16.99
N SER A 20 20.11 0.95 16.72
CA SER A 20 20.84 0.96 15.45
C SER A 20 21.36 -0.44 15.08
N LYS A 21 21.17 -0.87 13.81
CA LYS A 21 21.63 -2.17 13.26
C LYS A 21 23.09 -2.51 13.59
N ARG A 22 23.93 -1.49 13.81
CA ARG A 22 25.36 -1.63 14.15
C ARG A 22 25.63 -2.04 15.61
N ASN A 23 24.62 -2.00 16.48
CA ASN A 23 24.76 -2.24 17.92
C ASN A 23 23.94 -3.46 18.40
N ILE A 24 23.76 -4.46 17.51
CA ILE A 24 23.06 -5.72 17.81
C ILE A 24 24.13 -6.80 17.96
N GLU A 25 24.47 -7.08 19.23
CA GLU A 25 25.57 -7.99 19.61
C GLU A 25 25.12 -9.45 19.63
N SER A 26 23.86 -9.73 19.98
CA SER A 26 23.34 -11.10 20.05
C SER A 26 22.87 -11.63 18.69
N GLN A 27 23.20 -12.88 18.38
CA GLN A 27 22.76 -13.62 17.19
C GLN A 27 21.22 -13.76 17.16
N ASP A 28 20.61 -14.06 18.31
CA ASP A 28 19.16 -14.23 18.44
C ASP A 28 18.38 -12.95 18.11
N ASP A 29 18.90 -11.79 18.54
CA ASP A 29 18.27 -10.49 18.24
C ASP A 29 18.31 -10.15 16.75
N ARG A 30 19.36 -10.60 16.04
CA ARG A 30 19.47 -10.43 14.58
C ARG A 30 18.44 -11.27 13.83
N ILE A 31 18.26 -12.52 14.25
CA ILE A 31 17.24 -13.43 13.67
C ILE A 31 15.85 -12.84 13.92
N ARG A 32 15.58 -12.41 15.15
CA ARG A 32 14.31 -11.79 15.53
C ARG A 32 14.03 -10.51 14.74
N LEU A 33 15.03 -9.66 14.54
CA LEU A 33 14.91 -8.46 13.71
C LEU A 33 14.66 -8.82 12.24
N TYR A 34 15.32 -9.85 11.72
CA TYR A 34 15.11 -10.31 10.35
C TYR A 34 13.66 -10.78 10.15
N ASP A 35 13.15 -11.64 11.03
CA ASP A 35 11.77 -12.14 11.00
C ASP A 35 10.75 -11.01 11.11
N LEU A 36 11.03 -10.02 11.96
CA LEU A 36 10.19 -8.83 12.09
C LEU A 36 10.20 -7.97 10.82
N LEU A 37 11.35 -7.77 10.19
CA LEU A 37 11.44 -7.04 8.93
C LEU A 37 10.76 -7.80 7.79
N GLU A 38 10.91 -9.14 7.76
CA GLU A 38 10.23 -10.04 6.83
C GLU A 38 8.71 -9.93 6.97
N ALA A 39 8.19 -10.07 8.20
CA ALA A 39 6.77 -9.93 8.49
C ALA A 39 6.22 -8.55 8.09
N ASN A 40 7.02 -7.50 8.23
CA ASN A 40 6.64 -6.13 7.87
C ASN A 40 6.75 -5.82 6.37
N ARG A 41 7.39 -6.67 5.54
CA ARG A 41 7.55 -6.39 4.09
C ARG A 41 6.21 -6.20 3.41
N ASN A 42 5.20 -6.98 3.78
CA ASN A 42 3.87 -6.88 3.19
C ASN A 42 3.18 -5.56 3.55
N LEU A 43 3.28 -5.14 4.81
CA LEU A 43 2.76 -3.84 5.25
C LEU A 43 3.45 -2.70 4.49
N MET A 44 4.78 -2.73 4.39
CA MET A 44 5.53 -1.72 3.65
C MET A 44 5.09 -1.61 2.19
N LYS A 45 4.95 -2.75 1.49
CA LYS A 45 4.45 -2.78 0.10
C LYS A 45 3.06 -2.14 -0.02
N VAL A 46 2.15 -2.45 0.89
CA VAL A 46 0.79 -1.87 0.91
C VAL A 46 0.85 -0.36 1.14
N TYR A 47 1.67 0.11 2.09
CA TYR A 47 1.81 1.55 2.36
C TYR A 47 2.37 2.30 1.15
N VAL A 48 3.42 1.79 0.51
CA VAL A 48 3.98 2.42 -0.69
C VAL A 48 2.93 2.49 -1.79
N LEU A 49 2.24 1.38 -2.07
CA LEU A 49 1.22 1.34 -3.12
C LEU A 49 0.00 2.20 -2.79
N LYS A 50 -0.31 2.42 -1.51
CA LYS A 50 -1.33 3.38 -1.05
C LYS A 50 -0.90 4.83 -1.28
N GLU A 51 0.37 5.17 -1.08
CA GLU A 51 0.85 6.53 -1.33
C GLU A 51 0.98 6.82 -2.84
N ASP A 52 1.45 5.86 -3.64
CA ASP A 52 1.44 5.95 -5.11
C ASP A 52 0.03 6.21 -5.66
N MET A 53 -0.95 5.56 -5.04
CA MET A 53 -2.37 5.76 -5.30
C MET A 53 -2.70 7.25 -5.16
N LYS A 54 -2.42 7.92 -4.04
CA LYS A 54 -2.69 9.36 -3.89
C LYS A 54 -2.10 10.22 -5.02
N GLN A 55 -0.83 9.95 -5.39
CA GLN A 55 -0.17 10.66 -6.49
C GLN A 55 -0.91 10.47 -7.82
N LEU A 56 -1.51 9.31 -8.06
CA LEU A 56 -2.31 9.04 -9.26
C LEU A 56 -3.46 10.05 -9.43
N TRP A 57 -4.13 10.43 -8.33
CA TRP A 57 -5.26 11.37 -8.36
C TRP A 57 -4.83 12.84 -8.51
N ASP A 58 -3.56 13.16 -8.26
CA ASP A 58 -3.02 14.51 -8.42
C ASP A 58 -2.53 14.79 -9.87
N PHE A 59 -2.45 13.78 -10.73
CA PHE A 59 -1.98 13.97 -12.11
C PHE A 59 -2.96 14.81 -12.94
N ARG A 60 -2.46 15.92 -13.48
CA ARG A 60 -3.20 16.75 -14.46
C ARG A 60 -3.13 16.23 -15.89
N TYR A 61 -2.15 15.38 -16.22
CA TYR A 61 -1.94 14.90 -17.58
C TYR A 61 -2.45 13.46 -17.80
N PRO A 62 -3.47 13.24 -18.64
CA PRO A 62 -4.12 11.94 -18.79
C PRO A 62 -3.22 10.80 -19.25
N LYS A 63 -2.29 11.05 -20.18
CA LYS A 63 -1.40 9.99 -20.67
C LYS A 63 -0.37 9.57 -19.62
N ALA A 64 0.15 10.51 -18.82
CA ALA A 64 1.06 10.19 -17.71
C ALA A 64 0.34 9.39 -16.62
N ALA A 65 -0.87 9.79 -16.24
CA ALA A 65 -1.68 9.05 -15.28
C ALA A 65 -2.00 7.63 -15.76
N LYS A 66 -2.33 7.44 -17.04
CA LYS A 66 -2.58 6.12 -17.63
C LYS A 66 -1.35 5.22 -17.59
N ARG A 67 -0.16 5.78 -17.85
CA ARG A 67 1.10 5.04 -17.73
C ARG A 67 1.38 4.67 -16.28
N PHE A 68 1.26 5.64 -15.37
CA PHE A 68 1.45 5.43 -13.94
C PHE A 68 0.50 4.38 -13.38
N TRP A 69 -0.78 4.43 -13.73
CA TRP A 69 -1.78 3.41 -13.36
C TRP A 69 -1.39 2.01 -13.84
N LYS A 70 -0.98 1.86 -15.10
CA LYS A 70 -0.54 0.56 -15.63
C LYS A 70 0.64 0.01 -14.84
N ASP A 71 1.61 0.87 -14.51
CA ASP A 71 2.78 0.48 -13.74
C ASP A 71 2.45 0.17 -12.28
N TRP A 72 1.55 0.93 -11.66
CA TRP A 72 1.00 0.65 -10.34
C TRP A 72 0.25 -0.68 -10.30
N TYR A 73 -0.65 -0.92 -11.27
CA TYR A 73 -1.42 -2.16 -11.35
C TYR A 73 -0.52 -3.38 -11.50
N ARG A 74 0.54 -3.27 -12.31
CA ARG A 74 1.56 -4.33 -12.46
C ARG A 74 2.26 -4.61 -11.13
N ARG A 75 2.71 -3.58 -10.42
CA ARG A 75 3.35 -3.70 -9.09
C ARG A 75 2.41 -4.31 -8.05
N ALA A 76 1.14 -3.90 -8.04
CA ALA A 76 0.12 -4.48 -7.15
C ALA A 76 -0.09 -5.98 -7.43
N MET A 77 -0.12 -6.39 -8.70
CA MET A 77 -0.25 -7.78 -9.10
C MET A 77 0.98 -8.63 -8.76
N GLN A 78 2.18 -8.07 -8.87
CA GLN A 78 3.46 -8.72 -8.53
C GLN A 78 3.78 -8.73 -7.03
N SER A 79 3.03 -7.96 -6.22
CA SER A 79 3.32 -7.83 -4.78
C SER A 79 3.23 -9.13 -3.98
N GLY A 80 2.47 -10.11 -4.49
CA GLY A 80 2.15 -11.37 -3.81
C GLY A 80 1.08 -11.24 -2.71
N ILE A 81 0.50 -10.06 -2.53
CA ILE A 81 -0.44 -9.76 -1.44
C ILE A 81 -1.87 -9.91 -1.95
N GLU A 82 -2.54 -11.00 -1.59
CA GLU A 82 -3.89 -11.33 -2.07
C GLU A 82 -4.92 -10.19 -1.87
N PRO A 83 -5.03 -9.58 -0.68
CA PRO A 83 -5.95 -8.44 -0.48
C PRO A 83 -5.69 -7.28 -1.46
N LEU A 84 -4.41 -6.99 -1.74
CA LEU A 84 -4.00 -5.91 -2.63
C LEU A 84 -4.28 -6.23 -4.10
N ARG A 85 -4.05 -7.47 -4.52
CA ARG A 85 -4.40 -7.96 -5.87
C ARG A 85 -5.91 -7.86 -6.11
N ARG A 86 -6.71 -8.28 -5.12
CA ARG A 86 -8.18 -8.21 -5.18
C ARG A 86 -8.66 -6.76 -5.28
N PHE A 87 -8.07 -5.86 -4.49
CA PHE A 87 -8.35 -4.43 -4.56
C PHE A 87 -8.04 -3.85 -5.95
N ALA A 88 -6.84 -4.12 -6.49
CA ALA A 88 -6.44 -3.66 -7.81
C ALA A 88 -7.39 -4.15 -8.92
N LYS A 89 -7.82 -5.42 -8.87
CA LYS A 89 -8.79 -5.99 -9.83
C LYS A 89 -10.14 -5.27 -9.78
N ARG A 90 -10.65 -4.95 -8.59
CA ARG A 90 -11.91 -4.21 -8.43
C ARG A 90 -11.82 -2.78 -8.94
N LEU A 91 -10.64 -2.15 -8.83
CA LEU A 91 -10.44 -0.76 -9.23
C LEU A 91 -10.18 -0.58 -10.73
N LYS A 92 -9.81 -1.64 -11.45
CA LYS A 92 -9.59 -1.62 -12.90
C LYS A 92 -10.78 -1.09 -13.72
N PRO A 93 -12.02 -1.58 -13.55
CA PRO A 93 -13.18 -1.09 -14.32
C PRO A 93 -13.51 0.38 -14.01
N THR A 94 -13.45 0.78 -12.73
CA THR A 94 -13.76 2.16 -12.31
C THR A 94 -12.72 3.15 -12.84
N TYR A 95 -11.44 2.76 -12.87
CA TYR A 95 -10.39 3.57 -13.46
C TYR A 95 -10.55 3.73 -14.98
N GLN A 96 -10.91 2.65 -15.69
CA GLN A 96 -11.11 2.73 -17.15
C GLN A 96 -12.33 3.56 -17.55
N ALA A 97 -13.38 3.58 -16.72
CA ALA A 97 -14.58 4.36 -16.97
C ALA A 97 -14.44 5.85 -16.60
N SER A 98 -13.63 6.18 -15.58
CA SER A 98 -13.53 7.55 -15.05
C SER A 98 -12.57 8.47 -15.83
N TRP A 99 -11.77 7.94 -16.75
CA TRP A 99 -10.83 8.74 -17.55
C TRP A 99 -11.33 8.81 -19.00
N PRO A 100 -11.78 9.99 -19.49
CA PRO A 100 -12.24 10.12 -20.87
C PRO A 100 -11.06 9.84 -21.81
N THR A 101 -11.24 8.86 -22.70
CA THR A 101 -10.15 8.39 -23.57
C THR A 101 -9.80 9.38 -24.68
N ALA A 102 -10.61 10.43 -24.90
CA ALA A 102 -10.27 11.50 -25.82
C ALA A 102 -11.06 12.76 -25.48
N ALA A 103 -10.32 13.87 -25.43
CA ALA A 103 -10.74 15.26 -25.66
C ALA A 103 -11.91 15.87 -24.87
N ILE A 104 -11.69 17.14 -24.51
CA ILE A 104 -12.63 18.17 -24.05
C ILE A 104 -12.78 18.26 -22.53
N GLY A 105 -12.20 19.35 -22.00
CA GLY A 105 -12.76 20.04 -20.84
C GLY A 105 -12.40 19.45 -19.48
N CYS A 106 -11.46 20.11 -18.81
CA CYS A 106 -11.33 20.04 -17.36
C CYS A 106 -12.71 20.19 -16.68
N THR A 107 -13.06 19.28 -15.78
CA THR A 107 -13.59 19.68 -14.47
C THR A 107 -13.01 18.76 -13.39
N PRO A 108 -12.40 19.30 -12.33
CA PRO A 108 -12.12 18.56 -11.12
C PRO A 108 -13.41 18.57 -10.28
N VAL A 109 -14.19 17.48 -10.30
CA VAL A 109 -15.29 17.34 -9.34
C VAL A 109 -14.82 16.49 -8.18
N SER A 110 -14.77 17.14 -7.02
CA SER A 110 -14.48 16.57 -5.71
C SER A 110 -15.31 15.31 -5.47
N TRP A 111 -14.66 14.15 -5.40
CA TRP A 111 -15.30 12.95 -4.89
C TRP A 111 -15.05 12.86 -3.37
N LYS A 112 -15.83 13.63 -2.59
CA LYS A 112 -16.00 13.31 -1.16
C LYS A 112 -16.75 11.98 -1.10
N GLY A 113 -16.20 11.03 -0.33
CA GLY A 113 -16.70 9.67 -0.24
C GLY A 113 -18.21 9.61 0.02
N SER A 114 -18.92 9.00 -0.92
CA SER A 114 -20.30 8.57 -0.72
C SER A 114 -20.28 7.26 0.05
N THR A 115 -20.42 7.36 1.37
CA THR A 115 -20.90 6.26 2.20
C THR A 115 -22.33 5.95 1.77
N THR A 116 -22.51 5.02 0.84
CA THR A 116 -23.83 4.46 0.56
C THR A 116 -23.96 3.12 1.29
N ARG A 117 -24.46 3.24 2.52
CA ARG A 117 -25.21 2.20 3.23
C ARG A 117 -26.42 1.81 2.38
N SER A 118 -26.65 0.51 2.20
CA SER A 118 -27.92 -0.20 1.87
C SER A 118 -27.54 -1.54 1.22
N ARG A 119 -28.06 -2.71 1.58
CA ARG A 119 -29.09 -3.13 2.53
C ARG A 119 -28.80 -4.60 2.84
#